data_AF-A0A9P3CDQ2-F1
#
_entry.id   AF-A0A9P3CDQ2-F1
#
_cell.length_a   1.000
_cell.length_b   1.000
_cell.length_c   1.000
_cell.angle_alpha   90.00
_cell.angle_beta   90.00
_cell.angle_gamma   90.00
#
_symmetry.space_group_name_H-M   'P 1'
#
loop_
_entity.id
_entity.type
_entity.pdbx_description
1 polymer ?
#
loop_
_entity_poly.entity_id
_entity_poly.type
_entity_poly.pdbx_seq_one_letter_code
_entity_poly.pdbx_strand_id
1 'polypeptide(L)'
;MTETEPIFFWRETESNGFLCQYYPATFCNTDDPEGQQHEFNCAEQWMMYNKALILATPDPPEASTKFKKGTTKSAEAPFDESRRNLPRRVLAEAYPDKQKYLIQSVPFTNRGKKRYDATKFEIVVTGNYYKFSQNPELKKLLMATGERELFEAAPNDRTWGIGFKAEEAKKHTDRTSWGSNLLGNALMTVRERLRAEEAGEQGDSNV
;
A
#
# COMPACT_ATOMS: atom_id res chain seq x y z
N MET A 1 19.05 22.92 8.98
CA MET A 1 18.50 21.56 8.93
C MET A 1 19.58 20.70 8.32
N THR A 2 20.13 19.76 9.07
CA THR A 2 21.19 18.87 8.56
C THR A 2 20.58 17.91 7.54
N GLU A 3 21.26 17.72 6.41
CA GLU A 3 20.81 16.87 5.29
C GLU A 3 20.65 15.37 5.65
N THR A 4 20.85 15.02 6.92
CA THR A 4 20.91 13.65 7.44
C THR A 4 19.75 13.28 8.37
N GLU A 5 18.91 14.23 8.79
CA GLU A 5 17.81 13.92 9.72
C GLU A 5 16.67 13.16 9.01
N PRO A 6 16.13 12.11 9.65
CA PRO A 6 15.00 11.36 9.11
C PRO A 6 13.73 12.21 9.04
N ILE A 7 12.89 11.94 8.05
CA ILE A 7 11.57 12.56 7.88
C ILE A 7 10.51 11.65 8.50
N PHE A 8 9.75 12.22 9.43
CA PHE A 8 8.57 11.56 10.00
C PHE A 8 7.29 12.10 9.37
N PHE A 9 6.33 11.22 9.11
CA PHE A 9 5.01 11.57 8.57
C PHE A 9 3.94 10.63 9.15
N TRP A 10 2.70 11.10 9.26
CA TRP A 10 1.59 10.25 9.69
C TRP A 10 0.27 10.65 9.04
N ARG A 11 -0.16 11.90 9.17
CA ARG A 11 -1.47 12.36 8.68
C ARG A 11 -1.34 13.19 7.42
N GLU A 12 -2.32 13.06 6.54
CA GLU A 12 -2.44 13.82 5.30
C GLU A 12 -2.50 15.34 5.52
N THR A 13 -2.95 15.79 6.69
CA THR A 13 -3.05 17.21 7.06
C THR A 13 -1.75 17.81 7.60
N GLU A 14 -0.70 17.01 7.80
CA GLU A 14 0.59 17.46 8.32
C GLU A 14 1.52 17.92 7.19
N SER A 15 2.64 18.57 7.53
CA SER A 15 3.59 19.11 6.55
C SER A 15 4.17 18.07 5.60
N ASN A 16 4.42 16.85 6.10
CA ASN A 16 4.86 15.71 5.29
C ASN A 16 3.69 14.79 4.90
N GLY A 17 2.46 15.28 5.01
CA GLY A 17 1.25 14.49 4.77
C GLY A 17 1.15 13.92 3.37
N PHE A 18 1.83 14.51 2.39
CA PHE A 18 1.93 14.00 1.02
C PHE A 18 2.51 12.58 0.93
N LEU A 19 3.25 12.12 1.95
CA LEU A 19 3.79 10.76 2.05
C LEU A 19 2.75 9.74 2.56
N CYS A 20 1.67 10.20 3.21
CA CYS A 20 0.61 9.34 3.74
C CYS A 20 -0.25 8.72 2.61
N GLN A 21 -0.78 7.51 2.84
CA GLN A 21 -1.70 6.84 1.90
C GLN A 21 -3.04 7.56 1.73
N TYR A 22 -3.50 8.28 2.77
CA TYR A 22 -4.77 9.01 2.79
C TYR A 22 -4.67 10.38 2.11
N TYR A 23 -3.47 10.81 1.73
CA TYR A 23 -3.30 12.10 1.05
C TYR A 23 -4.06 12.12 -0.27
N PRO A 24 -4.97 13.10 -0.50
CA PRO A 24 -5.73 13.21 -1.73
C PRO A 24 -4.79 13.38 -2.92
N ALA A 25 -4.77 12.40 -3.82
CA ALA A 25 -3.95 12.41 -5.02
C ALA A 25 -4.56 11.43 -6.01
N THR A 26 -5.10 11.97 -7.10
CA THR A 26 -5.71 11.16 -8.14
C THR A 26 -4.63 10.53 -9.04
N PHE A 27 -4.79 9.26 -9.37
CA PHE A 27 -3.94 8.55 -10.33
C PHE A 27 -4.67 7.33 -10.92
N CYS A 28 -4.16 6.80 -12.03
CA CYS A 28 -4.67 5.61 -12.70
C CYS A 28 -3.63 4.48 -12.72
N ASN A 29 -4.07 3.22 -12.74
CA ASN A 29 -3.23 2.05 -12.99
C ASN A 29 -2.93 1.89 -14.49
N THR A 30 -2.02 2.71 -15.00
CA THR A 30 -1.76 2.82 -16.45
C THR A 30 -1.10 1.59 -17.07
N ASP A 31 -0.53 0.69 -16.28
CA ASP A 31 0.09 -0.54 -16.80
C ASP A 31 -0.94 -1.66 -17.05
N ASP A 32 -2.17 -1.51 -16.53
CA ASP A 32 -3.24 -2.47 -16.77
C ASP A 32 -3.86 -2.24 -18.16
N PRO A 33 -4.45 -3.29 -18.79
CA PRO A 33 -5.15 -3.14 -20.06
C PRO A 33 -6.24 -2.06 -19.97
N GLU A 34 -6.49 -1.31 -21.04
CA GLU A 34 -7.40 -0.14 -21.07
C GLU A 34 -8.77 -0.40 -20.40
N GLY A 35 -9.38 -1.58 -20.64
CA GLY A 35 -10.66 -1.97 -20.03
C GLY A 35 -10.61 -2.35 -18.53
N GLN A 36 -9.43 -2.34 -17.92
CA GLN A 36 -9.15 -2.65 -16.51
C GLN A 36 -8.52 -1.48 -15.77
N GLN A 37 -8.30 -0.35 -16.47
CA GLN A 37 -7.82 0.87 -15.85
C GLN A 37 -8.93 1.54 -15.04
N HIS A 38 -8.56 2.05 -13.89
CA HIS A 38 -9.40 2.69 -12.90
C HIS A 38 -8.68 3.90 -12.35
N GLU A 39 -9.44 4.96 -12.10
CA GLU A 39 -8.96 6.11 -11.37
C GLU A 39 -9.11 5.87 -9.86
N PHE A 40 -8.09 6.23 -9.10
CA PHE A 40 -8.04 6.13 -7.65
C PHE A 40 -7.90 7.53 -7.06
N ASN A 41 -8.66 7.84 -6.00
CA ASN A 41 -8.63 9.15 -5.36
C ASN A 41 -7.45 9.37 -4.39
N CYS A 42 -6.83 8.28 -3.94
CA CYS A 42 -5.65 8.26 -3.09
C CYS A 42 -5.02 6.85 -3.09
N ALA A 43 -3.83 6.73 -2.51
CA ALA A 43 -3.10 5.47 -2.46
C ALA A 43 -3.75 4.42 -1.52
N GLU A 44 -4.52 4.87 -0.51
CA GLU A 44 -5.33 3.96 0.32
C GLU A 44 -6.41 3.26 -0.51
N GLN A 45 -7.09 3.96 -1.44
CA GLN A 45 -8.10 3.34 -2.29
C GLN A 45 -7.49 2.24 -3.16
N TRP A 46 -6.33 2.50 -3.76
CA TRP A 46 -5.56 1.51 -4.52
C TRP A 46 -5.24 0.28 -3.67
N MET A 47 -4.76 0.48 -2.45
CA MET A 47 -4.45 -0.61 -1.53
C MET A 47 -5.70 -1.42 -1.17
N MET A 48 -6.83 -0.74 -0.93
CA MET A 48 -8.12 -1.38 -0.63
C MET A 48 -8.67 -2.14 -1.83
N TYR A 49 -8.55 -1.60 -3.05
CA TYR A 49 -8.97 -2.25 -4.29
C TYR A 49 -8.19 -3.55 -4.52
N ASN A 50 -6.87 -3.52 -4.41
CA ASN A 50 -6.03 -4.72 -4.57
C ASN A 50 -6.30 -5.75 -3.46
N LYS A 51 -6.52 -5.29 -2.23
CA LYS A 51 -6.95 -6.17 -1.13
C LYS A 51 -8.33 -6.78 -1.41
N ALA A 52 -9.24 -6.02 -2.02
CA ALA A 52 -10.55 -6.50 -2.46
C ALA A 52 -10.42 -7.57 -3.53
N LEU A 53 -9.55 -7.40 -4.52
CA LEU A 53 -9.29 -8.42 -5.56
C LEU A 53 -8.86 -9.75 -4.93
N ILE A 54 -7.97 -9.71 -3.93
CA ILE A 54 -7.52 -10.92 -3.22
C ILE A 54 -8.67 -11.56 -2.43
N LEU A 55 -9.48 -10.75 -1.73
CA LEU A 55 -10.66 -11.21 -1.01
C LEU A 55 -11.74 -11.76 -1.94
N ALA A 56 -11.80 -11.26 -3.17
CA ALA A 56 -12.70 -11.66 -4.24
C ALA A 56 -12.15 -12.81 -5.10
N THR A 57 -10.96 -13.32 -4.80
CA THR A 57 -10.38 -14.47 -5.50
C THR A 57 -10.62 -15.73 -4.68
N PRO A 58 -11.45 -16.68 -5.16
CA PRO A 58 -11.67 -17.94 -4.45
C PRO A 58 -10.37 -18.72 -4.37
N ASP A 59 -10.20 -19.48 -3.30
CA ASP A 59 -9.06 -20.38 -3.22
C ASP A 59 -9.20 -21.52 -4.24
N PRO A 60 -8.10 -21.98 -4.86
CA PRO A 60 -8.16 -23.10 -5.77
C PRO A 60 -8.69 -24.35 -5.04
N PRO A 61 -9.39 -25.26 -5.75
CA PRO A 61 -9.82 -26.53 -5.18
C PRO A 61 -8.61 -27.23 -4.54
N GLU A 62 -8.77 -27.79 -3.34
CA GLU A 62 -7.70 -28.59 -2.74
C GLU A 62 -7.34 -29.72 -3.71
N ALA A 63 -6.07 -29.81 -4.12
CA ALA A 63 -5.57 -31.05 -4.74
C ALA A 63 -5.82 -32.15 -3.72
N SER A 64 -6.67 -33.12 -4.07
CA SER A 64 -7.18 -34.18 -3.22
C SER A 64 -6.10 -34.79 -2.32
N THR A 65 -5.97 -34.30 -1.10
CA THR A 65 -5.20 -34.95 -0.06
C THR A 65 -6.10 -36.02 0.54
N LYS A 66 -5.63 -37.27 0.49
CA LYS A 66 -6.35 -38.49 0.89
C LYS A 66 -7.19 -38.23 2.15
N PHE A 67 -8.50 -38.51 2.04
CA PHE A 67 -9.47 -38.48 3.13
C PHE A 67 -8.88 -39.13 4.40
N LYS A 68 -8.59 -38.34 5.44
CA LYS A 68 -8.51 -38.87 6.80
C LYS A 68 -9.93 -38.94 7.35
N LYS A 69 -10.44 -40.18 7.53
CA LYS A 69 -11.73 -40.46 8.16
C LYS A 69 -11.73 -39.86 9.57
N GLY A 70 -12.69 -38.99 9.86
CA GLY A 70 -12.95 -38.51 11.22
C GLY A 70 -12.58 -37.05 11.46
N THR A 71 -13.24 -36.12 10.77
CA THR A 71 -13.50 -34.78 11.31
C THR A 71 -14.66 -34.20 10.52
N THR A 72 -15.71 -33.75 11.21
CA THR A 72 -16.77 -32.94 10.61
C THR A 72 -16.17 -31.64 10.10
N LYS A 73 -15.77 -31.60 8.82
CA LYS A 73 -15.48 -30.33 8.13
C LYS A 73 -16.78 -29.54 8.12
N SER A 74 -16.83 -28.42 8.82
CA SER A 74 -17.79 -27.36 8.51
C SER A 74 -17.63 -27.04 7.02
N ALA A 75 -18.69 -27.16 6.23
CA ALA A 75 -18.65 -26.77 4.83
C ALA A 75 -18.15 -25.32 4.74
N GLU A 76 -17.05 -25.08 4.01
CA GLU A 76 -16.59 -23.72 3.73
C GLU A 76 -17.75 -22.98 3.04
N ALA A 77 -18.17 -21.84 3.61
CA ALA A 77 -19.26 -21.06 3.06
C ALA A 77 -18.93 -20.70 1.59
N PRO A 78 -19.90 -20.84 0.66
CA PRO A 78 -19.64 -20.60 -0.76
C PRO A 78 -19.15 -19.17 -0.97
N PHE A 79 -18.19 -19.03 -1.89
CA PHE A 79 -17.69 -17.75 -2.33
C PHE A 79 -18.82 -16.94 -2.99
N ASP A 80 -19.48 -16.09 -2.20
CA ASP A 80 -20.72 -15.42 -2.54
C ASP A 80 -20.54 -14.18 -3.43
N GLU A 81 -21.66 -13.68 -3.96
CA GLU A 81 -21.71 -12.50 -4.81
C GLU A 81 -21.25 -11.23 -4.08
N SER A 82 -21.43 -11.17 -2.75
CA SER A 82 -20.98 -10.04 -1.94
C SER A 82 -19.45 -9.90 -1.99
N ARG A 83 -18.71 -11.02 -1.90
CA ARG A 83 -17.24 -11.04 -2.05
C ARG A 83 -16.81 -10.67 -3.46
N ARG A 84 -17.47 -11.21 -4.50
CA ARG A 84 -17.16 -10.92 -5.91
C ARG A 84 -17.24 -9.43 -6.23
N ASN A 85 -18.21 -8.74 -5.66
CA ASN A 85 -18.47 -7.32 -5.92
C ASN A 85 -17.64 -6.37 -5.05
N LEU A 86 -16.78 -6.85 -4.14
CA LEU A 86 -15.98 -5.97 -3.26
C LEU A 86 -15.09 -4.97 -4.01
N PRO A 87 -14.33 -5.35 -5.07
CA PRO A 87 -13.48 -4.39 -5.78
C PRO A 87 -14.30 -3.25 -6.38
N ARG A 88 -15.44 -3.57 -7.01
CA ARG A 88 -16.38 -2.59 -7.56
C ARG A 88 -16.94 -1.65 -6.49
N ARG A 89 -17.26 -2.18 -5.30
CA ARG A 89 -17.75 -1.38 -4.16
C ARG A 89 -16.69 -0.42 -3.62
N VAL A 90 -15.42 -0.84 -3.58
CA VAL A 90 -14.30 0.05 -3.18
C VAL A 90 -14.09 1.17 -4.19
N LEU A 91 -14.15 0.87 -5.49
CA LEU A 91 -14.03 1.90 -6.54
C LEU A 91 -15.19 2.89 -6.51
N ALA A 92 -16.41 2.44 -6.19
CA ALA A 92 -17.60 3.29 -6.14
C ALA A 92 -17.71 4.15 -4.85
N GLU A 93 -16.95 3.85 -3.80
CA GLU A 93 -16.97 4.59 -2.55
C GLU A 93 -15.95 5.74 -2.59
N ALA A 94 -16.40 6.96 -2.29
CA ALA A 94 -15.59 8.17 -2.43
C ALA A 94 -14.69 8.44 -1.21
N TYR A 95 -15.00 7.88 -0.05
CA TYR A 95 -14.29 8.19 1.19
C TYR A 95 -13.32 7.07 1.60
N PRO A 96 -12.00 7.33 1.74
CA PRO A 96 -11.00 6.32 2.08
C PRO A 96 -11.29 5.51 3.34
N ASP A 97 -11.80 6.16 4.40
CA ASP A 97 -12.19 5.47 5.63
C ASP A 97 -13.32 4.44 5.40
N LYS A 98 -14.28 4.78 4.53
CA LYS A 98 -15.38 3.88 4.18
C LYS A 98 -14.89 2.74 3.27
N GLN A 99 -14.00 3.01 2.33
CA GLN A 99 -13.35 1.98 1.51
C GLN A 99 -12.62 0.96 2.39
N LYS A 100 -11.87 1.43 3.39
CA LYS A 100 -11.19 0.57 4.37
C LYS A 100 -12.16 -0.23 5.22
N TYR A 101 -13.24 0.41 5.70
CA TYR A 101 -14.27 -0.27 6.49
C TYR A 101 -14.90 -1.44 5.71
N LEU A 102 -15.24 -1.22 4.43
CA LEU A 102 -15.77 -2.27 3.55
C LEU A 102 -14.85 -3.50 3.54
N ILE A 103 -13.54 -3.28 3.44
CA ILE A 103 -12.55 -4.33 3.35
C ILE A 103 -12.25 -4.99 4.70
N GLN A 104 -12.26 -4.23 5.79
CA GLN A 104 -12.06 -4.78 7.14
C GLN A 104 -13.22 -5.67 7.60
N SER A 105 -14.42 -5.45 7.06
CA SER A 105 -15.60 -6.25 7.38
C SER A 105 -15.57 -7.67 6.79
N VAL A 106 -14.64 -7.96 5.86
CA VAL A 106 -14.56 -9.24 5.16
C VAL A 106 -13.30 -10.01 5.57
N PRO A 107 -13.42 -11.18 6.22
CA PRO A 107 -12.26 -11.93 6.66
C PRO A 107 -11.56 -12.63 5.48
N PHE A 108 -10.23 -12.67 5.56
CA PHE A 108 -9.41 -13.50 4.69
C PHE A 108 -9.60 -14.99 5.01
N THR A 109 -9.50 -15.84 3.99
CA THR A 109 -9.13 -17.25 4.20
C THR A 109 -7.64 -17.33 4.57
N ASN A 110 -7.19 -18.45 5.15
CA ASN A 110 -5.76 -18.63 5.47
C ASN A 110 -4.87 -18.47 4.22
N ARG A 111 -5.29 -19.04 3.08
CA ARG A 111 -4.57 -18.92 1.81
C ARG A 111 -4.64 -17.50 1.24
N GLY A 112 -5.80 -16.85 1.31
CA GLY A 112 -5.96 -15.45 0.93
C GLY A 112 -5.08 -14.50 1.75
N LYS A 113 -4.98 -14.72 3.06
CA LYS A 113 -4.08 -13.96 3.93
C LYS A 113 -2.63 -14.15 3.51
N LYS A 114 -2.20 -15.39 3.24
CA LYS A 114 -0.85 -15.69 2.77
C LYS A 114 -0.54 -15.01 1.43
N ARG A 115 -1.49 -15.01 0.49
CA ARG A 115 -1.35 -14.26 -0.79
C ARG A 115 -1.17 -12.77 -0.54
N TYR A 116 -2.00 -12.19 0.33
CA TYR A 116 -1.90 -10.77 0.67
C TYR A 116 -0.58 -10.43 1.36
N ASP A 117 -0.15 -11.21 2.35
CA ASP A 117 1.12 -10.96 3.04
C ASP A 117 2.33 -11.03 2.10
N ALA A 118 2.28 -11.90 1.08
CA ALA A 118 3.34 -12.04 0.08
C ALA A 118 3.38 -10.91 -0.97
N THR A 119 2.27 -10.18 -1.15
CA THR A 119 2.13 -9.20 -2.27
C THR A 119 1.89 -7.77 -1.79
N LYS A 120 1.49 -7.56 -0.54
CA LYS A 120 1.08 -6.24 -0.01
C LYS A 120 2.14 -5.16 -0.16
N PHE A 121 3.42 -5.50 0.00
CA PHE A 121 4.51 -4.53 -0.13
C PHE A 121 4.57 -4.00 -1.57
N GLU A 122 4.60 -4.91 -2.54
CA GLU A 122 4.61 -4.55 -3.97
C GLU A 122 3.37 -3.74 -4.34
N ILE A 123 2.18 -4.13 -3.87
CA ILE A 123 0.95 -3.37 -4.08
C ILE A 123 1.13 -1.90 -3.63
N VAL A 124 1.69 -1.67 -2.44
CA VAL A 124 1.91 -0.30 -1.94
C VAL A 124 2.99 0.42 -2.74
N VAL A 125 4.08 -0.25 -3.15
CA VAL A 125 5.08 0.33 -4.06
C VAL A 125 4.44 0.77 -5.37
N THR A 126 3.68 -0.10 -6.05
CA THR A 126 3.03 0.20 -7.32
C THR A 126 2.05 1.38 -7.21
N GLY A 127 1.22 1.42 -6.18
CA GLY A 127 0.26 2.50 -5.99
C GLY A 127 0.93 3.84 -5.72
N ASN A 128 1.98 3.85 -4.91
CA ASN A 128 2.74 5.07 -4.67
C ASN A 128 3.56 5.48 -5.90
N TYR A 129 4.05 4.52 -6.69
CA TYR A 129 4.66 4.82 -7.98
C TYR A 129 3.69 5.58 -8.89
N TYR A 130 2.47 5.06 -9.13
CA TYR A 130 1.48 5.78 -9.94
C TYR A 130 1.13 7.15 -9.37
N LYS A 131 0.91 7.24 -8.04
CA LYS A 131 0.67 8.51 -7.36
C LYS A 131 1.76 9.53 -7.66
N PHE A 132 3.03 9.18 -7.47
CA PHE A 132 4.13 10.13 -7.61
C PHE A 132 4.56 10.35 -9.07
N SER A 133 4.46 9.36 -9.95
CA SER A 133 4.81 9.53 -11.37
C SER A 133 3.79 10.39 -12.12
N GLN A 134 2.52 10.30 -11.76
CA GLN A 134 1.43 11.03 -12.44
C GLN A 134 1.12 12.40 -11.83
N ASN A 135 1.68 12.71 -10.65
CA ASN A 135 1.50 14.01 -9.98
C ASN A 135 2.85 14.74 -9.87
N PRO A 136 3.22 15.60 -10.85
CA PRO A 136 4.55 16.21 -10.92
C PRO A 136 4.96 17.00 -9.66
N GLU A 137 4.03 17.73 -9.04
CA GLU A 137 4.33 18.46 -7.80
C GLU A 137 4.60 17.52 -6.62
N LEU A 138 3.86 16.41 -6.52
CA LEU A 138 4.14 15.40 -5.51
C LEU A 138 5.47 14.68 -5.80
N LYS A 139 5.77 14.40 -7.07
CA LYS A 139 7.07 13.85 -7.50
C LYS A 139 8.22 14.70 -6.98
N LYS A 140 8.15 16.03 -7.20
CA LYS A 140 9.15 16.99 -6.72
C LYS A 140 9.31 16.94 -5.21
N LEU A 141 8.20 16.90 -4.46
CA LEU A 141 8.25 16.78 -3.00
C LEU A 141 8.90 15.48 -2.53
N LEU A 142 8.60 14.35 -3.18
CA LEU A 142 9.25 13.07 -2.89
C LEU A 142 10.75 13.13 -3.22
N MET A 143 11.15 13.68 -4.37
CA MET A 143 12.57 13.82 -4.74
C MET A 143 13.33 14.74 -3.78
N ALA A 144 12.69 15.82 -3.31
CA ALA A 144 13.26 16.74 -2.34
C ALA A 144 13.51 16.11 -0.95
N THR A 145 12.99 14.90 -0.69
CA THR A 145 13.41 14.14 0.48
C THR A 145 14.88 13.72 0.44
N GLY A 146 15.52 13.73 -0.75
CA GLY A 146 16.93 13.42 -0.91
C GLY A 146 17.22 11.98 -0.48
N GLU A 147 18.34 11.74 0.20
CA GLU A 147 18.67 10.41 0.75
C GLU A 147 18.06 10.14 2.12
N ARG A 148 17.23 11.06 2.65
CA ARG A 148 16.70 10.93 4.02
C ARG A 148 15.80 9.71 4.15
N GLU A 149 15.90 9.04 5.29
CA GLU A 149 14.99 7.97 5.67
C GLU A 149 13.59 8.53 5.92
N LEU A 150 12.57 7.78 5.47
CA LEU A 150 11.17 8.12 5.63
C LEU A 150 10.54 7.18 6.66
N PHE A 151 9.95 7.71 7.72
CA PHE A 151 9.30 6.92 8.77
C PHE A 151 7.83 7.31 8.94
N GLU A 152 6.94 6.34 8.72
CA GLU A 152 5.52 6.45 9.01
C GLU A 152 5.32 6.35 10.54
N ALA A 153 5.15 7.50 11.18
CA ALA A 153 5.03 7.70 12.63
C ALA A 153 3.60 7.45 13.16
N ALA A 154 2.94 6.44 12.60
CA ALA A 154 1.61 6.01 13.01
C ALA A 154 1.67 5.28 14.36
N PRO A 155 1.01 5.79 15.41
CA PRO A 155 0.95 5.11 16.70
C PRO A 155 0.21 3.79 16.57
N ASN A 156 0.69 2.74 17.24
CA ASN A 156 0.12 1.39 17.25
C ASN A 156 0.18 0.61 15.93
N ASP A 157 0.57 1.22 14.80
CA ASP A 157 0.87 0.48 13.57
C ASP A 157 2.35 0.10 13.55
N ARG A 158 2.63 -1.18 13.82
CA ARG A 158 3.99 -1.74 13.79
C ARG A 158 4.33 -2.47 12.49
N THR A 159 3.41 -2.51 11.53
CA THR A 159 3.63 -3.16 10.23
C THR A 159 3.96 -2.13 9.17
N TRP A 160 3.04 -1.19 8.93
CA TRP A 160 3.24 -0.13 7.95
C TRP A 160 4.02 1.03 8.55
N GLY A 161 3.82 1.29 9.84
CA GLY A 161 4.52 2.32 10.60
C GLY A 161 5.60 1.79 11.55
N ILE A 162 6.22 2.73 12.26
CA ILE A 162 7.21 2.48 13.31
C ILE A 162 6.57 2.20 14.69
N GLY A 163 5.25 2.39 14.84
CA GLY A 163 4.51 2.16 16.07
C GLY A 163 4.58 3.29 17.10
N PHE A 164 5.28 4.39 16.80
CA PHE A 164 5.51 5.53 17.69
C PHE A 164 5.15 6.84 17.00
N LYS A 165 4.75 7.85 17.79
CA LYS A 165 4.68 9.23 17.30
C LYS A 165 6.08 9.76 17.02
N ALA A 166 6.19 10.73 16.10
CA ALA A 166 7.48 11.33 15.73
C ALA A 166 8.25 11.86 16.94
N GLU A 167 7.58 12.55 17.87
CA GLU A 167 8.21 13.12 19.07
C GLU A 167 8.72 12.08 20.07
N GLU A 168 8.13 10.89 20.08
CA GLU A 168 8.62 9.77 20.89
C GLU A 168 9.79 9.08 20.19
N ALA A 169 9.64 8.79 18.89
CA ALA A 169 10.66 8.19 18.06
C ALA A 169 11.99 8.98 18.07
N LYS A 170 11.94 10.32 18.04
CA LYS A 170 13.13 11.19 18.11
C LYS A 170 13.93 11.05 19.41
N LYS A 171 13.34 10.53 20.49
CA LYS A 171 14.02 10.32 21.78
C LYS A 171 14.77 8.98 21.84
N HIS A 172 14.53 8.10 20.87
CA HIS A 172 15.14 6.78 20.86
C HIS A 172 16.60 6.88 20.41
N THR A 173 17.51 6.31 21.21
CA THR A 173 18.92 6.14 20.83
C THR A 173 19.15 4.88 20.00
N ASP A 174 18.21 3.93 20.02
CA ASP A 174 18.18 2.74 19.16
C ASP A 174 16.77 2.52 18.58
N ARG A 175 16.69 1.93 17.39
CA ARG A 175 15.43 1.69 16.68
C ARG A 175 14.98 0.22 16.73
N THR A 176 15.59 -0.60 17.58
CA THR A 176 15.28 -2.05 17.65
C THR A 176 13.84 -2.32 18.07
N SER A 177 13.26 -1.38 18.83
CA SER A 177 11.88 -1.40 19.28
C SER A 177 10.87 -0.91 18.25
N TRP A 178 11.28 -0.41 17.08
CA TRP A 178 10.37 0.13 16.07
C TRP A 178 9.63 -0.98 15.32
N GLY A 179 8.50 -0.60 14.71
CA GLY A 179 7.79 -1.41 13.73
C GLY A 179 8.56 -1.54 12.42
N SER A 180 8.03 -2.33 11.49
CA SER A 180 8.69 -2.67 10.23
C SER A 180 8.80 -1.49 9.24
N ASN A 181 8.01 -0.42 9.42
CA ASN A 181 8.02 0.76 8.55
C ASN A 181 7.88 0.42 7.05
N LEU A 182 7.01 -0.53 6.70
CA LEU A 182 6.87 -0.97 5.31
C LEU A 182 6.48 0.18 4.36
N LEU A 183 5.72 1.16 4.84
CA LEU A 183 5.30 2.30 4.00
C LEU A 183 6.48 3.24 3.70
N GLY A 184 7.27 3.60 4.72
CA GLY A 184 8.48 4.40 4.51
C GLY A 184 9.45 3.73 3.53
N ASN A 185 9.64 2.41 3.68
CA ASN A 185 10.48 1.63 2.77
C ASN A 185 9.91 1.64 1.33
N ALA A 186 8.60 1.46 1.16
CA ALA A 186 7.97 1.48 -0.16
C ALA A 186 8.14 2.85 -0.85
N LEU A 187 8.00 3.95 -0.12
CA LEU A 187 8.20 5.31 -0.65
C LEU A 187 9.65 5.55 -1.09
N MET A 188 10.62 5.06 -0.32
CA MET A 188 12.04 5.14 -0.71
C MET A 188 12.31 4.27 -1.95
N THR A 189 11.72 3.07 -2.07
CA THR A 189 11.79 2.26 -3.30
C THR A 189 11.22 3.01 -4.51
N VAL A 190 10.06 3.66 -4.36
CA VAL A 190 9.47 4.48 -5.42
C VAL A 190 10.39 5.65 -5.79
N ARG A 191 11.00 6.31 -4.79
CA ARG A 191 11.94 7.41 -5.01
C ARG A 191 13.13 6.96 -5.86
N GLU A 192 13.76 5.83 -5.52
CA GLU A 192 14.91 5.32 -6.28
C GLU A 192 14.52 4.90 -7.70
N ARG A 193 13.34 4.30 -7.89
CA ARG A 193 12.83 3.96 -9.23
C ARG A 193 12.68 5.20 -10.11
N LEU A 194 12.03 6.25 -9.60
CA LEU A 194 11.81 7.49 -10.34
C LEU A 194 13.12 8.22 -10.68
N ARG A 195 14.12 8.16 -9.80
CA ARG A 195 15.46 8.71 -10.08
C ARG A 195 16.16 7.96 -11.21
N ALA A 196 16.07 6.63 -11.23
CA ALA A 196 16.67 5.82 -12.28
C ALA A 196 16.03 6.11 -13.65
N GLU A 197 14.70 6.31 -13.68
CA GLU A 197 13.97 6.72 -14.89
C GLU A 197 14.43 8.11 -15.38
N GLU A 198 14.54 9.11 -14.50
CA GLU A 198 15.03 10.46 -14.87
C GLU A 198 16.47 10.47 -15.37
N ALA A 199 17.36 9.65 -14.78
CA ALA A 199 18.74 9.53 -15.21
C ALA A 199 18.86 8.87 -16.60
N GLY A 200 18.01 7.89 -16.91
CA GLY A 200 17.93 7.26 -18.22
C GLY A 200 17.47 8.23 -19.31
N GLU A 201 16.41 9.00 -19.03
CA GLU A 201 15.86 10.00 -19.95
C GLU A 201 16.87 11.12 -20.29
N GLN A 202 17.68 11.54 -19.31
CA GLN A 202 18.72 12.56 -19.49
C GLN A 202 19.97 12.05 -20.24
N GLY A 203 20.21 10.73 -20.20
CA GLY A 203 21.25 10.08 -21.00
C GLY A 203 20.89 10.02 -22.49
N ASP A 204 19.62 9.73 -22.81
CA ASP A 204 19.14 9.63 -24.20
C ASP A 204 18.88 11.00 -24.85
N SER A 205 18.60 12.04 -24.06
CA SER A 205 18.35 13.41 -24.57
C SER A 205 19.63 14.18 -24.95
N ASN A 206 20.82 13.64 -24.62
CA ASN A 206 22.13 14.25 -24.88
C ASN A 206 22.90 13.57 -26.02
N VAL A 207 22.23 12.76 -26.85
CA VAL A 207 22.78 12.06 -28.02
C VAL A 207 22.26 12.65 -29.33
#